data_AF-T2GK77-F1
#
_entry.id   AF-T2GK77-F1
#
_cell.length_a   1.000
_cell.length_b   1.000
_cell.length_c   1.000
_cell.angle_alpha   90.00
_cell.angle_beta   90.00
_cell.angle_gamma   90.00
#
_symmetry.space_group_name_H-M   'P 1'
#
loop_
_entity.id
_entity.type
_entity.pdbx_description
1 polymer ?
#
loop_
_entity_poly.entity_id
_entity_poly.type
_entity_poly.pdbx_seq_one_letter_code
_entity_poly.pdbx_strand_id
1 'polypeptide(L)'
;MGINVECYDPRGAEVYEIIARQVLQDLQLARAVDDLRIWVDPREPVFIIVVKTQRTSEPIYLEDMAEMEVDKATGAVHLRIRDETYLPQLLERLWETQGRGRVRQPSRFEVVVEDPISDISGMTVHDPSMNLRKRVYDAIFRIIPEGFRVIRDLSEDNIIALVCTDEVLRDEWILKAREIIDDMR
;
A
#
# COMPACT_ATOMS: atom_id res chain seq x y z
N MET A 1 15.98 -3.49 -8.84
CA MET A 1 15.90 -3.59 -7.37
C MET A 1 17.31 -3.57 -6.80
N GLY A 2 17.72 -2.42 -6.26
CA GLY A 2 18.88 -2.34 -5.36
C GLY A 2 18.47 -2.80 -3.96
N ILE A 3 19.32 -3.58 -3.29
CA ILE A 3 19.23 -3.78 -1.85
C ILE A 3 20.58 -3.33 -1.30
N ASN A 4 20.57 -2.40 -0.35
CA ASN A 4 21.77 -1.95 0.33
C ASN A 4 21.56 -2.03 1.85
N VAL A 5 22.48 -2.68 2.54
CA VAL A 5 22.46 -2.78 4.01
C VAL A 5 23.72 -2.13 4.55
N GLU A 6 23.56 -0.97 5.18
CA GLU A 6 24.64 -0.27 5.89
C GLU A 6 24.66 -0.78 7.33
N CYS A 7 25.72 -1.51 7.69
CA CYS A 7 25.92 -2.06 9.03
C CYS A 7 27.41 -2.01 9.41
N TYR A 8 27.70 -1.75 10.68
CA TYR A 8 29.06 -1.84 11.20
C TYR A 8 29.62 -3.28 11.17
N ASP A 9 28.77 -4.30 11.31
CA ASP A 9 29.14 -5.71 11.15
C ASP A 9 28.83 -6.19 9.72
N PRO A 10 29.84 -6.45 8.87
CA PRO A 10 29.63 -6.88 7.48
C PRO A 10 28.84 -8.18 7.36
N ARG A 11 28.99 -9.10 8.33
CA ARG A 11 28.24 -10.37 8.32
C ARG A 11 26.77 -10.15 8.61
N GLY A 12 26.46 -9.31 9.60
CA GLY A 12 25.08 -8.88 9.86
C GLY A 12 24.45 -8.22 8.64
N ALA A 13 25.21 -7.39 7.92
CA ALA A 13 24.74 -6.75 6.69
C ALA A 13 24.35 -7.77 5.62
N GLU A 14 25.23 -8.76 5.35
CA GLU A 14 24.98 -9.84 4.37
C GLU A 14 23.75 -10.68 4.75
N VAL A 15 23.59 -10.99 6.03
CA VAL A 15 22.42 -11.74 6.53
C VAL A 15 21.12 -10.97 6.28
N TYR A 16 21.06 -9.69 6.61
CA TYR A 16 19.86 -8.89 6.36
C TYR A 16 19.59 -8.69 4.86
N GLU A 17 20.62 -8.61 4.04
CA GLU A 17 20.44 -8.58 2.58
C GLU A 17 19.76 -9.86 2.08
N ILE A 18 20.21 -11.03 2.54
CA ILE A 18 19.61 -12.33 2.19
C ILE A 18 18.16 -12.41 2.69
N ILE A 19 17.91 -12.03 3.95
CA ILE A 19 16.56 -12.03 4.54
C ILE A 19 15.63 -11.12 3.73
N ALA A 20 16.02 -9.88 3.49
CA ALA A 20 15.21 -8.92 2.73
C ALA A 20 14.92 -9.44 1.32
N ARG A 21 15.93 -9.98 0.64
CA ARG A 21 15.78 -10.56 -0.70
C ARG A 21 14.80 -11.73 -0.71
N GLN A 22 14.89 -12.65 0.26
CA GLN A 22 14.01 -13.79 0.36
C GLN A 22 12.56 -13.37 0.65
N VAL A 23 12.35 -12.47 1.63
CA VAL A 23 11.01 -11.95 1.96
C VAL A 23 10.35 -11.28 0.76
N LEU A 24 11.09 -10.45 0.01
CA LEU A 24 10.56 -9.81 -1.20
C LEU A 24 10.24 -10.80 -2.32
N GLN A 25 10.99 -11.90 -2.43
CA GLN A 25 10.71 -12.96 -3.41
C GLN A 25 9.44 -13.74 -3.03
N ASP A 26 9.33 -14.16 -1.76
CA ASP A 26 8.19 -14.91 -1.24
C ASP A 26 6.88 -14.12 -1.39
N LEU A 27 6.95 -12.81 -1.15
CA LEU A 27 5.82 -11.91 -1.33
C LEU A 27 5.64 -11.42 -2.76
N GLN A 28 6.44 -11.87 -3.73
CA GLN A 28 6.38 -11.45 -5.14
C GLN A 28 6.45 -9.92 -5.34
N LEU A 29 7.29 -9.25 -4.56
CA LEU A 29 7.49 -7.79 -4.57
C LEU A 29 8.71 -7.33 -5.35
N ALA A 30 9.56 -8.27 -5.81
CA ALA A 30 10.83 -7.95 -6.46
C ALA A 30 10.74 -7.02 -7.70
N ARG A 31 9.59 -6.95 -8.37
CA ARG A 31 9.35 -6.03 -9.50
C ARG A 31 8.73 -4.71 -9.08
N ALA A 32 8.08 -4.65 -7.92
CA ALA A 32 7.36 -3.48 -7.45
C ALA A 32 8.20 -2.60 -6.50
N VAL A 33 9.35 -3.12 -6.05
CA VAL A 33 10.35 -2.39 -5.25
C VAL A 33 11.49 -1.95 -6.15
N ASP A 34 11.70 -0.64 -6.23
CA ASP A 34 12.77 -0.04 -7.02
C ASP A 34 14.11 -0.11 -6.26
N ASP A 35 14.09 0.27 -4.98
CA ASP A 35 15.25 0.30 -4.08
C ASP A 35 14.83 0.00 -2.64
N LEU A 36 15.69 -0.71 -1.91
CA LEU A 36 15.52 -1.02 -0.48
C LEU A 36 16.83 -0.73 0.24
N ARG A 37 16.77 0.12 1.26
CA ARG A 37 17.92 0.44 2.11
C ARG A 37 17.61 0.07 3.56
N ILE A 38 18.55 -0.62 4.18
CA ILE A 38 18.54 -0.92 5.61
C ILE A 38 19.75 -0.24 6.22
N TRP A 39 19.54 0.47 7.32
CA TRP A 39 20.62 0.93 8.19
C TRP A 39 20.43 0.33 9.57
N VAL A 40 21.46 -0.34 10.06
CA VAL A 40 21.46 -1.00 11.36
C VAL A 40 22.83 -0.86 12.01
N ASP A 41 22.88 -0.50 13.28
CA ASP A 41 24.14 -0.44 14.02
C ASP A 41 24.04 -1.37 15.23
N PRO A 42 24.72 -2.51 15.33
CA PRO A 42 24.60 -3.41 16.48
C PRO A 42 25.04 -2.79 17.82
N ARG A 43 25.70 -1.62 17.81
CA ARG A 43 26.09 -0.88 19.02
C ARG A 43 24.98 0.03 19.53
N GLU A 44 23.97 0.31 18.70
CA GLU A 44 22.79 1.09 19.03
C GLU A 44 21.54 0.27 18.72
N PRO A 45 20.51 0.25 19.58
CA PRO A 45 19.34 -0.58 19.31
C PRO A 45 18.41 0.04 18.26
N VAL A 46 18.88 0.23 17.03
CA VAL A 46 18.16 0.93 15.96
C VAL A 46 18.23 0.17 14.65
N PHE A 47 17.07 0.07 14.01
CA PHE A 47 16.88 -0.57 12.71
C PHE A 47 16.03 0.36 11.85
N ILE A 48 16.64 0.92 10.81
CA ILE A 48 15.97 1.78 9.84
C ILE A 48 15.83 1.00 8.55
N ILE A 49 14.62 0.97 8.01
CA ILE A 49 14.34 0.37 6.71
C ILE A 49 13.54 1.34 5.86
N VAL A 50 14.03 1.58 4.65
CA VAL A 50 13.44 2.50 3.67
C VAL A 50 13.27 1.76 2.36
N VAL A 51 12.05 1.75 1.83
CA VAL A 51 11.68 1.03 0.61
C VAL A 51 11.08 2.03 -0.37
N LYS A 52 11.71 2.21 -1.53
CA LYS A 52 11.13 2.93 -2.66
C LYS A 52 10.36 1.95 -3.53
N THR A 53 9.06 2.16 -3.66
CA THR A 53 8.21 1.37 -4.55
C THR A 53 8.08 2.05 -5.89
N GLN A 54 7.72 1.27 -6.91
CA GLN A 54 7.24 1.83 -8.16
C GLN A 54 6.06 2.76 -7.88
N ARG A 55 6.01 3.87 -8.62
CA ARG A 55 4.79 4.68 -8.68
C ARG A 55 3.70 3.81 -9.29
N THR A 56 2.74 3.42 -8.46
CA THR A 56 1.53 2.76 -8.92
C THR A 56 0.62 3.76 -9.61
N SER A 57 -0.21 3.29 -10.53
CA SER A 57 -1.30 4.09 -11.10
C SER A 57 -2.15 4.72 -9.99
N GLU A 58 -2.70 5.89 -10.27
CA GLU A 58 -3.64 6.57 -9.38
C GLU A 58 -4.83 5.67 -9.04
N PRO A 59 -5.46 5.85 -7.86
CA PRO A 59 -6.68 5.14 -7.52
C PRO A 59 -7.74 5.36 -8.60
N ILE A 60 -8.47 4.30 -8.94
CA ILE A 60 -9.60 4.34 -9.85
C ILE A 60 -10.85 4.61 -9.05
N TYR A 61 -11.50 5.74 -9.32
CA TYR A 61 -12.77 6.12 -8.74
C TYR A 61 -13.93 5.63 -9.61
N LEU A 62 -15.12 5.56 -9.01
CA LEU A 62 -16.35 5.19 -9.71
C LEU A 62 -16.55 6.05 -10.97
N GLU A 63 -16.31 7.35 -10.84
CA GLU A 63 -16.47 8.35 -11.89
C GLU A 63 -15.51 8.15 -13.06
N ASP A 64 -14.35 7.53 -12.84
CA ASP A 64 -13.38 7.29 -13.92
C ASP A 64 -13.89 6.22 -14.88
N MET A 65 -14.70 5.28 -14.38
CA MET A 65 -15.14 4.11 -15.14
C MET A 65 -16.63 4.07 -15.45
N ALA A 66 -17.46 4.86 -14.76
CA ALA A 66 -18.91 4.85 -14.94
C ALA A 66 -19.52 6.26 -14.85
N GLU A 67 -20.62 6.46 -15.58
CA GLU A 67 -21.49 7.63 -15.41
C GLU A 67 -22.63 7.25 -14.46
N MET A 68 -22.91 8.13 -13.50
CA MET A 68 -23.92 7.90 -12.48
C MET A 68 -25.14 8.80 -12.72
N GLU A 69 -26.31 8.18 -12.75
CA GLU A 69 -27.61 8.86 -12.84
C GLU A 69 -28.51 8.40 -11.70
N VAL A 70 -29.12 9.35 -11.00
CA VAL A 70 -30.08 9.06 -9.92
C VAL A 70 -31.49 9.20 -10.46
N ASP A 71 -32.28 8.13 -10.40
CA ASP A 71 -33.69 8.16 -10.70
C ASP A 71 -34.43 8.95 -9.61
N LYS A 72 -35.00 10.09 -9.98
CA LYS A 72 -35.71 10.99 -9.06
C LYS A 72 -37.02 10.41 -8.52
N ALA A 73 -37.61 9.42 -9.20
CA ALA A 73 -38.87 8.80 -8.79
C ALA A 73 -38.65 7.64 -7.83
N THR A 74 -37.62 6.82 -8.07
CA THR A 74 -37.35 5.60 -7.29
C THR A 74 -36.21 5.76 -6.28
N GLY A 75 -35.35 6.77 -6.45
CA GLY A 75 -34.10 6.91 -5.70
C GLY A 75 -33.04 5.90 -6.10
N ALA A 76 -33.29 5.06 -7.12
CA ALA A 76 -32.33 4.10 -7.61
C ALA A 76 -31.15 4.81 -8.31
N VAL A 77 -29.95 4.24 -8.14
CA VAL A 77 -28.74 4.74 -8.80
C VAL A 77 -28.42 3.84 -9.99
N HIS A 78 -28.40 4.44 -11.17
CA HIS A 78 -28.03 3.81 -12.42
C HIS A 78 -26.59 4.17 -12.76
N LEU A 79 -25.75 3.14 -12.92
CA LEU A 79 -24.37 3.26 -13.32
C LEU A 79 -24.22 2.74 -14.74
N ARG A 80 -23.84 3.64 -15.65
CA ARG A 80 -23.50 3.30 -17.02
C ARG A 80 -21.99 3.12 -17.13
N ILE A 81 -21.55 1.87 -17.32
CA ILE A 81 -20.13 1.51 -17.36
C ILE A 81 -19.52 1.92 -18.71
N ARG A 82 -18.44 2.72 -18.66
CA ARG A 82 -17.64 3.19 -19.80
C ARG A 82 -16.36 2.39 -19.96
N ASP A 83 -15.75 1.99 -18.85
CA ASP A 83 -14.57 1.12 -18.80
C ASP A 83 -14.87 -0.10 -17.92
N GLU A 84 -14.73 -1.29 -18.50
CA GLU A 84 -15.03 -2.56 -17.83
C GLU A 84 -13.82 -3.17 -17.13
N THR A 85 -12.63 -2.57 -17.27
CA THR A 85 -11.36 -3.10 -16.74
C THR A 85 -11.44 -3.45 -15.25
N TYR A 86 -12.18 -2.65 -14.48
CA TYR A 86 -12.36 -2.82 -13.03
C TYR A 86 -13.79 -3.17 -12.61
N LEU A 87 -14.63 -3.64 -13.56
CA LEU A 87 -16.03 -3.97 -13.28
C LEU A 87 -16.20 -5.02 -12.17
N PRO A 88 -15.41 -6.11 -12.09
CA PRO A 88 -15.49 -7.04 -10.99
C PRO A 88 -15.26 -6.40 -9.62
N GLN A 89 -14.25 -5.53 -9.51
CA GLN A 89 -13.90 -4.81 -8.27
C GLN A 89 -14.99 -3.81 -7.89
N LEU A 90 -15.59 -3.14 -8.87
CA LEU A 90 -16.74 -2.26 -8.65
C LEU A 90 -17.91 -3.04 -8.03
N LEU A 91 -18.25 -4.20 -8.58
CA LEU A 91 -19.34 -5.04 -8.05
C LEU A 91 -19.05 -5.53 -6.64
N GLU A 92 -17.82 -5.97 -6.35
CA GLU A 92 -17.40 -6.37 -5.00
C GLU A 92 -17.60 -5.23 -4.00
N ARG A 93 -17.13 -4.01 -4.33
CA ARG A 93 -17.29 -2.84 -3.46
C ARG A 93 -18.75 -2.44 -3.27
N LEU A 94 -19.57 -2.49 -4.31
CA LEU A 94 -21.00 -2.21 -4.20
C LEU A 94 -21.71 -3.26 -3.34
N TRP A 95 -21.34 -4.55 -3.44
CA TRP A 95 -21.90 -5.58 -2.58
C TRP A 95 -21.50 -5.41 -1.11
N GLU A 96 -20.27 -5.01 -0.84
CA GLU A 96 -19.78 -4.72 0.51
C GLU A 96 -20.47 -3.52 1.14
N THR A 97 -20.66 -2.43 0.37
CA THR A 97 -21.19 -1.16 0.86
C THR A 97 -22.71 -1.06 0.84
N GLN A 98 -23.36 -1.57 -0.21
CA GLN A 98 -24.82 -1.48 -0.43
C GLN A 98 -25.55 -2.81 -0.14
N GLY A 99 -24.82 -3.92 -0.10
CA GLY A 99 -25.39 -5.26 0.08
C GLY A 99 -25.81 -5.91 -1.23
N ARG A 100 -25.51 -7.20 -1.36
CA ARG A 100 -25.70 -7.98 -2.60
C ARG A 100 -27.13 -7.97 -3.15
N GLY A 101 -28.14 -7.94 -2.30
CA GLY A 101 -29.56 -7.95 -2.71
C GLY A 101 -30.04 -6.67 -3.39
N ARG A 102 -29.29 -5.56 -3.26
CA ARG A 102 -29.62 -4.24 -3.81
C ARG A 102 -28.93 -3.94 -5.14
N VAL A 103 -27.89 -4.69 -5.46
CA VAL A 103 -27.06 -4.47 -6.66
C VAL A 103 -27.50 -5.45 -7.73
N ARG A 104 -28.01 -4.91 -8.84
CA ARG A 104 -28.34 -5.68 -10.05
C ARG A 104 -27.40 -5.30 -11.18
N GLN A 105 -27.06 -6.26 -12.00
CA GLN A 105 -26.31 -6.05 -13.24
C GLN A 105 -27.15 -6.53 -14.41
N PRO A 106 -28.03 -5.68 -14.98
CA PRO A 106 -28.82 -6.06 -16.16
C PRO A 106 -27.96 -6.41 -17.37
N SER A 107 -26.80 -5.77 -17.51
CA SER A 107 -25.83 -6.05 -18.57
C SER A 107 -24.40 -5.71 -18.14
N ARG A 108 -23.40 -6.05 -18.95
CA ARG A 108 -21.99 -5.67 -18.71
C ARG A 108 -21.76 -4.14 -18.69
N PHE A 109 -22.69 -3.36 -19.25
CA PHE A 109 -22.60 -1.90 -19.34
C PHE A 109 -23.48 -1.17 -18.33
N GLU A 110 -24.25 -1.92 -17.52
CA GLU A 110 -25.23 -1.33 -16.62
C GLU A 110 -25.20 -2.03 -15.27
N VAL A 111 -25.07 -1.22 -14.22
CA VAL A 111 -25.27 -1.64 -12.83
C VAL A 111 -26.33 -0.74 -12.21
N VAL A 112 -27.25 -1.34 -11.47
CA VAL A 112 -28.33 -0.63 -10.80
C VAL A 112 -28.25 -0.93 -9.31
N VAL A 113 -28.22 0.12 -8.50
CA VAL A 113 -28.33 0.03 -7.04
C VAL A 113 -29.74 0.46 -6.64
N GLU A 114 -30.54 -0.51 -6.24
CA GLU A 114 -31.89 -0.30 -5.72
C GLU A 114 -31.82 0.08 -4.23
N ASP A 115 -32.50 1.15 -3.81
CA ASP A 115 -32.55 1.59 -2.40
C ASP A 115 -31.15 1.80 -1.77
N PRO A 116 -30.31 2.70 -2.32
CA PRO A 116 -28.94 2.91 -1.85
C PRO A 116 -28.91 3.33 -0.37
N ILE A 117 -28.04 2.67 0.41
CA ILE A 117 -27.93 2.89 1.87
C ILE A 117 -27.00 4.07 2.17
N SER A 118 -26.09 4.37 1.25
CA SER A 118 -25.13 5.48 1.35
C SER A 118 -24.92 6.11 -0.01
N ASP A 119 -24.40 7.34 -0.01
CA ASP A 119 -23.82 7.92 -1.23
C ASP A 119 -22.61 7.08 -1.67
N ILE A 120 -22.50 6.86 -2.99
CA ILE A 120 -21.41 6.11 -3.63
C ILE A 120 -20.53 7.00 -4.52
N SER A 121 -20.83 8.31 -4.57
CA SER A 121 -20.00 9.31 -5.25
C SER A 121 -18.59 9.35 -4.63
N GLY A 122 -17.56 9.41 -5.48
CA GLY A 122 -16.16 9.41 -5.09
C GLY A 122 -15.66 8.08 -4.51
N MET A 123 -16.44 7.00 -4.65
CA MET A 123 -16.05 5.69 -4.16
C MET A 123 -14.80 5.19 -4.91
N THR A 124 -13.75 4.86 -4.18
CA THR A 124 -12.57 4.17 -4.74
C THR A 124 -12.92 2.72 -5.08
N VAL A 125 -12.87 2.40 -6.37
CA VAL A 125 -13.13 1.06 -6.90
C VAL A 125 -11.89 0.18 -6.77
N HIS A 126 -10.74 0.70 -7.19
CA HIS A 126 -9.50 -0.03 -7.15
C HIS A 126 -8.34 0.91 -6.82
N ASP A 127 -7.57 0.58 -5.78
CA ASP A 127 -6.38 1.32 -5.40
C ASP A 127 -5.17 0.38 -5.43
N PRO A 128 -4.43 0.34 -6.56
CA PRO A 128 -3.22 -0.49 -6.66
C PRO A 128 -2.15 -0.06 -5.65
N SER A 129 -2.12 1.23 -5.30
CA SER A 129 -1.15 1.79 -4.35
C SER A 129 -1.35 1.23 -2.95
N MET A 130 -2.59 1.13 -2.50
CA MET A 130 -2.93 0.61 -1.17
C MET A 130 -2.61 -0.87 -1.02
N ASN A 131 -2.86 -1.68 -2.04
CA ASN A 131 -2.53 -3.11 -2.00
C ASN A 131 -1.02 -3.32 -2.00
N LEU A 132 -0.29 -2.62 -2.87
CA LEU A 132 1.17 -2.68 -2.89
C LEU A 132 1.74 -2.23 -1.55
N ARG A 133 1.30 -1.08 -1.03
CA ARG A 133 1.74 -0.54 0.26
C ARG A 133 1.52 -1.52 1.40
N LYS A 134 0.34 -2.15 1.49
CA LYS A 134 0.04 -3.19 2.50
C LYS A 134 1.01 -4.37 2.43
N ARG A 135 1.30 -4.87 1.22
CA ARG A 135 2.25 -5.98 1.02
C ARG A 135 3.69 -5.58 1.36
N VAL A 136 4.09 -4.34 1.07
CA VAL A 136 5.42 -3.83 1.43
C VAL A 136 5.55 -3.67 2.95
N TYR A 137 4.51 -3.19 3.65
CA TYR A 137 4.52 -3.22 5.12
C TYR A 137 4.63 -4.66 5.66
N ASP A 138 3.89 -5.63 5.13
CA ASP A 138 4.03 -7.04 5.52
C ASP A 138 5.48 -7.54 5.32
N ALA A 139 6.12 -7.19 4.19
CA ALA A 139 7.52 -7.50 3.96
C ALA A 139 8.43 -6.87 5.03
N ILE A 140 8.26 -5.57 5.29
CA ILE A 140 9.07 -4.82 6.26
C ILE A 140 8.93 -5.44 7.67
N PHE A 141 7.71 -5.76 8.11
CA PHE A 141 7.49 -6.36 9.42
C PHE A 141 8.08 -7.76 9.58
N ARG A 142 8.29 -8.50 8.48
CA ARG A 142 9.01 -9.78 8.50
C ARG A 142 10.53 -9.63 8.54
N ILE A 143 11.05 -8.47 8.12
CA ILE A 143 12.48 -8.15 8.10
C ILE A 143 12.94 -7.54 9.43
N ILE A 144 12.08 -6.71 10.04
CA ILE A 144 12.38 -6.04 11.32
C ILE A 144 12.67 -7.09 12.41
N PRO A 145 13.70 -6.87 13.26
CA PRO A 145 13.97 -7.75 14.39
C PRO A 145 12.80 -7.78 15.39
N GLU A 146 12.44 -8.96 15.89
CA GLU A 146 11.26 -9.16 16.75
C GLU A 146 11.24 -8.30 18.04
N GLY A 147 12.41 -7.92 18.56
CA GLY A 147 12.53 -7.09 19.75
C GLY A 147 12.14 -5.62 19.55
N PHE A 148 12.11 -5.16 18.31
CA PHE A 148 12.05 -3.74 17.97
C PHE A 148 10.61 -3.27 17.84
N ARG A 149 9.99 -2.98 19.00
CA ARG A 149 8.54 -2.70 19.10
C ARG A 149 8.20 -1.21 19.04
N VAL A 150 9.17 -0.31 19.25
CA VAL A 150 8.96 1.12 19.10
C VAL A 150 9.20 1.47 17.65
N ILE A 151 8.14 1.85 16.94
CA ILE A 151 8.16 2.09 15.50
C ILE A 151 7.70 3.51 15.20
N ARG A 152 8.53 4.23 14.46
CA ARG A 152 8.20 5.53 13.88
C ARG A 152 8.10 5.41 12.37
N ASP A 153 6.90 5.66 11.86
CA ASP A 153 6.62 5.71 10.43
C ASP A 153 6.92 7.12 9.90
N LEU A 154 7.78 7.21 8.88
CA LEU A 154 8.18 8.42 8.16
C LEU A 154 7.84 8.33 6.66
N SER A 155 6.95 7.42 6.28
CA SER A 155 6.58 7.13 4.89
C SER A 155 5.91 8.33 4.22
N GLU A 156 6.29 8.58 2.97
CA GLU A 156 5.76 9.66 2.13
C GLU A 156 5.74 9.21 0.66
N ASP A 157 4.65 9.50 -0.05
CA ASP A 157 4.43 9.11 -1.45
C ASP A 157 4.69 7.61 -1.71
N ASN A 158 5.67 7.31 -2.57
CA ASN A 158 6.11 5.96 -2.93
C ASN A 158 7.33 5.48 -2.12
N ILE A 159 7.66 6.17 -1.02
CA ILE A 159 8.72 5.78 -0.09
C ILE A 159 8.08 5.35 1.23
N ILE A 160 8.30 4.10 1.63
CA ILE A 160 7.89 3.57 2.93
C ILE A 160 9.11 3.48 3.83
N ALA A 161 9.10 4.22 4.94
CA ALA A 161 10.26 4.37 5.81
C ALA A 161 9.87 4.14 7.27
N LEU A 162 10.49 3.15 7.91
CA LEU A 162 10.28 2.86 9.33
C LEU A 162 11.60 2.97 10.10
N VAL A 163 11.55 3.64 11.25
CA VAL A 163 12.60 3.63 12.28
C VAL A 163 12.11 2.78 13.43
N CYS A 164 12.82 1.70 13.71
CA CYS A 164 12.45 0.71 14.72
C CYS A 164 13.54 0.63 15.80
N THR A 165 13.14 0.45 17.05
CA THR A 165 14.05 0.30 18.21
C THR A 165 13.37 -0.50 19.32
N ASP A 166 14.14 -1.12 20.21
CA ASP A 166 13.64 -1.72 21.46
C ASP A 166 13.77 -0.77 22.67
N GLU A 167 14.33 0.43 22.47
CA GLU A 167 14.51 1.48 23.47
C GLU A 167 13.65 2.73 23.17
N VAL A 168 13.88 3.81 23.91
CA VAL A 168 13.30 5.12 23.62
C VAL A 168 13.91 5.66 22.31
N LEU A 169 13.03 6.04 21.38
CA LEU A 169 13.41 6.62 20.09
C LEU A 169 14.18 7.93 20.26
N ARG A 170 15.31 8.06 19.56
CA ARG A 170 16.17 9.25 19.55
C ARG A 170 16.04 10.05 18.27
N ASP A 171 16.21 11.37 18.36
CA ASP A 171 16.08 12.28 17.21
C ASP A 171 17.15 12.03 16.14
N GLU A 172 18.36 11.63 16.53
CA GLU A 172 19.46 11.30 15.61
C GLU A 172 19.10 10.17 14.64
N TRP A 173 18.34 9.17 15.10
CA TRP A 173 17.86 8.07 14.26
C TRP A 173 16.80 8.54 13.26
N ILE A 174 15.95 9.50 13.65
CA ILE A 174 14.98 10.12 12.75
C ILE A 174 15.70 10.94 11.67
N LEU A 175 16.74 11.68 12.04
CA LEU A 175 17.56 12.45 11.09
C LEU A 175 18.25 11.53 10.08
N LYS A 176 18.91 10.46 10.54
CA LYS A 176 19.52 9.46 9.64
C LYS A 176 18.49 8.83 8.69
N ALA A 177 17.29 8.53 9.17
CA ALA A 177 16.23 8.01 8.31
C ALA A 177 15.80 9.03 7.23
N ARG A 178 15.71 10.32 7.57
CA ARG A 178 15.39 11.39 6.61
C ARG A 178 16.49 11.57 5.57
N GLU A 179 17.76 11.50 5.96
CA GLU A 179 18.88 11.51 5.00
C GLU A 179 18.74 10.38 3.98
N ILE A 180 18.43 9.17 4.45
CA ILE A 180 18.21 8.01 3.56
C ILE A 180 17.01 8.25 2.64
N ILE A 181 15.91 8.81 3.15
CA ILE A 181 14.71 9.14 2.36
C ILE A 181 15.06 10.16 1.26
N ASP A 182 15.75 11.25 1.61
CA ASP A 182 16.10 12.31 0.66
C ASP A 182 17.05 11.80 -0.44
N ASP A 183 18.00 10.94 -0.09
CA ASP A 183 18.89 10.26 -1.06
C ASP A 183 18.15 9.31 -2.01
N MET A 184 16.96 8.85 -1.62
CA MET A 184 16.15 7.90 -2.39
C MET A 184 15.05 8.57 -3.21
N ARG A 185 14.80 9.88 -3.08
CA ARG A 185 13.81 10.61 -3.89
C ARG A 185 14.23 10.66 -5.37
#